data_AF-A0A6B1FEN3-F1
#
_entry.id   AF-A0A6B1FEN3-F1
#
_cell.length_a   1.000
_cell.length_b   1.000
_cell.length_c   1.000
_cell.angle_alpha   90.00
_cell.angle_beta   90.00
_cell.angle_gamma   90.00
#
_symmetry.space_group_name_H-M   'P 1'
#
loop_
_entity.id
_entity.type
_entity.pdbx_description
1 polymer ?
#
loop_
_entity_poly.entity_id
_entity_poly.type
_entity_poly.pdbx_seq_one_letter_code
_entity_poly.pdbx_strand_id
1 'polypeptide(L)'
;MMKAESLITAGGFARFYTPLAATSLLLTATNPILAAALARSVDPVAALAGYQAAFAVCGVLYAPLLVVQQVAAARLLGGGSFSPVTRFAYLTGAVLSLFGALIAYTTAGDLVFARLIGVSPDVLSESVRAMKWLWPVPFLTAVRAAHQGRLVAGHRTVPIAGATGGRTAILAIVAFSLLATGGGAWLGAAAFTAGMVVEMAVVMWARTPGLQLERDDCELDSENVARFSAPLMLNVLLWWATPLIITAVLARTADPDRAIAAFAVVEAVAWFIAAPVGQMQHASIALVKCSETHRRVRAWGGIVAFSMMGLLLLLSLPALREPILRFLFALESGLLGIAGPALPIAAAYPLLYGLRQYYQGLFVRSGKPVFVGIGAVWRVVSIVAAALLLQGAAVGGAVLGVGLAVFGLAIEGLFLVYQARRGVMPELRAQRAAAVNPEAFEGVA
;
A
#
# COMPACT_ATOMS: atom_id res chain seq x y z
N MET A 1 -9.41 21.52 -26.77
CA MET A 1 -10.06 21.65 -25.43
C MET A 1 -11.26 20.72 -25.20
N MET A 2 -11.96 20.26 -26.25
CA MET A 2 -13.21 19.45 -26.16
C MET A 2 -13.10 18.03 -25.55
N LYS A 3 -11.90 17.48 -25.33
CA LYS A 3 -11.68 16.11 -24.80
C LYS A 3 -11.64 16.04 -23.27
N ALA A 4 -11.44 17.17 -22.58
CA ALA A 4 -11.34 17.23 -21.12
C ALA A 4 -12.69 17.46 -20.44
N GLU A 5 -13.61 18.21 -21.06
CA GLU A 5 -14.94 18.48 -20.49
C GLU A 5 -15.85 17.25 -20.48
N SER A 6 -15.74 16.39 -21.50
CA SER A 6 -16.50 15.13 -21.58
C SER A 6 -16.10 14.13 -20.48
N LEU A 7 -14.85 14.16 -20.01
CA LEU A 7 -14.32 13.30 -18.94
C LEU A 7 -14.79 13.71 -17.53
N ILE A 8 -15.35 14.91 -17.36
CA ILE A 8 -15.80 15.42 -16.06
C ILE A 8 -17.33 15.26 -15.89
N THR A 9 -18.00 14.70 -16.90
CA THR A 9 -19.37 14.17 -16.76
C THR A 9 -19.39 12.88 -15.95
N ALA A 10 -20.55 12.50 -15.40
CA ALA A 10 -20.71 11.25 -14.65
C ALA A 10 -20.26 10.02 -15.45
N GLY A 11 -20.71 9.93 -16.70
CA GLY A 11 -20.34 8.84 -17.61
C GLY A 11 -18.86 8.88 -17.99
N GLY A 12 -18.28 10.06 -18.18
CA GLY A 12 -16.85 10.24 -18.46
C GLY A 12 -15.96 9.79 -17.32
N PHE A 13 -16.28 10.20 -16.09
CA PHE A 13 -15.52 9.81 -14.90
C PHE A 13 -15.63 8.31 -14.65
N ALA A 14 -16.83 7.72 -14.75
CA ALA A 14 -17.03 6.28 -14.57
C ALA A 14 -16.23 5.46 -15.60
N ARG A 15 -16.30 5.82 -16.89
CA ARG A 15 -15.52 5.13 -17.94
C ARG A 15 -14.01 5.23 -17.72
N PHE A 16 -13.52 6.36 -17.21
CA PHE A 16 -12.12 6.54 -16.87
C PHE A 16 -11.71 5.76 -15.62
N TYR A 17 -12.55 5.73 -14.58
CA TYR A 17 -12.18 5.24 -13.26
C TYR A 17 -12.42 3.74 -13.07
N THR A 18 -13.44 3.16 -13.70
CA THR A 18 -13.79 1.74 -13.55
C THR A 18 -12.62 0.80 -13.86
N PRO A 19 -11.84 0.97 -14.94
CA PRO A 19 -10.66 0.13 -15.19
C PRO A 19 -9.57 0.26 -14.13
N LEU A 20 -9.36 1.46 -13.59
CA LEU A 20 -8.39 1.71 -12.51
C LEU A 20 -8.82 0.99 -11.23
N ALA A 21 -10.10 1.12 -10.87
CA ALA A 21 -10.69 0.46 -9.70
C ALA A 21 -10.66 -1.07 -9.83
N ALA A 22 -10.99 -1.62 -11.00
CA ALA A 22 -10.92 -3.06 -11.25
C ALA A 22 -9.49 -3.59 -11.11
N THR A 23 -8.50 -2.85 -11.64
CA THR A 23 -7.09 -3.21 -11.51
C THR A 23 -6.67 -3.20 -10.04
N SER A 24 -7.07 -2.20 -9.25
CA SER A 24 -6.67 -2.14 -7.84
C SER A 24 -7.26 -3.28 -7.00
N LEU A 25 -8.49 -3.71 -7.28
CA LEU A 25 -9.08 -4.90 -6.64
C LEU A 25 -8.28 -6.18 -6.93
N LEU A 26 -7.86 -6.37 -8.18
CA LEU A 26 -7.00 -7.51 -8.54
C LEU A 26 -5.64 -7.47 -7.81
N LEU A 27 -5.07 -6.27 -7.65
CA LEU A 27 -3.80 -6.07 -6.96
C LEU A 27 -3.90 -6.37 -5.45
N THR A 28 -5.01 -5.98 -4.81
CA THR A 28 -5.18 -6.12 -3.35
C THR A 28 -5.77 -7.46 -2.92
N ALA A 29 -6.30 -8.27 -3.85
CA ALA A 29 -6.83 -9.60 -3.57
C ALA A 29 -5.82 -10.56 -2.89
N THR A 30 -4.52 -10.28 -3.00
CA THR A 30 -3.47 -11.02 -2.30
C THR A 30 -3.71 -11.15 -0.80
N ASN A 31 -4.04 -10.05 -0.12
CA ASN A 31 -4.17 -10.03 1.34
C ASN A 31 -5.32 -10.91 1.86
N PRO A 32 -6.56 -10.79 1.35
CA PRO A 32 -7.65 -11.66 1.79
C PRO A 32 -7.43 -13.13 1.42
N ILE A 33 -6.79 -13.43 0.29
CA ILE A 33 -6.45 -14.82 -0.09
C ILE A 33 -5.48 -15.43 0.93
N LEU A 34 -4.42 -14.71 1.29
CA LEU A 34 -3.43 -15.18 2.28
C LEU A 34 -4.06 -15.33 3.66
N ALA A 35 -4.81 -14.33 4.12
CA ALA A 35 -5.50 -14.39 5.40
C ALA A 35 -6.49 -15.57 5.46
N ALA A 36 -7.23 -15.83 4.38
CA ALA A 36 -8.13 -16.98 4.29
C ALA A 36 -7.38 -18.32 4.33
N ALA A 37 -6.23 -18.44 3.67
CA ALA A 37 -5.43 -19.67 3.69
C ALA A 37 -4.79 -19.90 5.08
N LEU A 38 -4.19 -18.87 5.67
CA LEU A 38 -3.55 -18.95 6.99
C LEU A 38 -4.55 -19.25 8.10
N ALA A 39 -5.78 -18.75 7.99
CA ALA A 39 -6.84 -19.05 8.94
C ALA A 39 -7.34 -20.52 8.88
N ARG A 40 -6.93 -21.28 7.86
CA ARG A 40 -7.17 -22.73 7.74
C ARG A 40 -5.95 -23.58 8.11
N SER A 41 -4.91 -22.98 8.67
CA SER A 41 -3.75 -23.71 9.20
C SER A 41 -4.09 -24.49 10.48
N VAL A 42 -3.15 -25.31 10.96
CA VAL A 42 -3.33 -26.12 12.18
C VAL A 42 -3.50 -25.23 13.42
N ASP A 43 -2.75 -24.13 13.48
CA ASP A 43 -2.91 -23.08 14.49
C ASP A 43 -3.16 -21.73 13.79
N PRO A 44 -4.43 -21.40 13.49
CA PRO A 44 -4.79 -20.18 12.79
C PRO A 44 -4.31 -18.90 13.50
N VAL A 45 -4.34 -18.89 14.83
CA VAL A 45 -4.01 -17.71 15.63
C VAL A 45 -2.51 -17.43 15.53
N ALA A 46 -1.67 -18.42 15.83
CA ALA A 46 -0.22 -18.27 15.73
C ALA A 46 0.22 -18.02 14.28
N ALA A 47 -0.39 -18.68 13.29
CA ALA A 47 -0.04 -18.52 11.88
C ALA A 47 -0.39 -17.12 11.35
N LEU A 48 -1.59 -16.61 11.62
CA LEU A 48 -2.01 -15.27 11.20
C LEU A 48 -1.17 -14.19 11.90
N ALA A 49 -0.98 -14.30 13.21
CA ALA A 49 -0.18 -13.35 13.97
C ALA A 49 1.29 -13.36 13.55
N GLY A 50 1.85 -14.56 13.40
CA GLY A 50 3.23 -14.79 12.99
C GLY A 50 3.52 -14.25 11.60
N TYR A 51 2.63 -14.54 10.64
CA TYR A 51 2.71 -13.99 9.28
C TYR A 51 2.59 -12.47 9.26
N GLN A 52 1.62 -11.90 9.99
CA GLN A 52 1.41 -10.46 10.04
C GLN A 52 2.65 -9.72 10.58
N ALA A 53 3.26 -10.22 11.66
CA ALA A 53 4.47 -9.64 12.23
C ALA A 53 5.66 -9.76 11.26
N ALA A 54 5.87 -10.92 10.64
CA ALA A 54 6.93 -11.11 9.65
C ALA A 54 6.73 -10.23 8.41
N PHE A 55 5.50 -10.13 7.91
CA PHE A 55 5.17 -9.32 6.76
C PHE A 55 5.29 -7.81 7.05
N ALA A 56 5.00 -7.35 8.26
CA ALA A 56 5.23 -5.96 8.65
C ALA A 56 6.73 -5.59 8.63
N VAL A 57 7.59 -6.47 9.14
CA VAL A 57 9.06 -6.31 9.07
C VAL A 57 9.54 -6.33 7.62
N CYS A 58 9.10 -7.34 6.84
CA CYS A 58 9.40 -7.42 5.41
C CYS A 58 8.94 -6.18 4.67
N GLY A 59 7.75 -5.66 4.99
CA GLY A 59 7.17 -4.42 4.47
C GLY A 59 8.10 -3.24 4.59
N VAL A 60 8.68 -3.02 5.78
CA VAL A 60 9.66 -1.96 6.01
C VAL A 60 10.94 -2.18 5.19
N LEU A 61 11.40 -3.42 5.02
CA LEU A 61 12.59 -3.75 4.23
C LEU A 61 12.39 -3.53 2.73
N TYR A 62 11.25 -3.92 2.14
CA TYR A 62 11.05 -3.74 0.69
C TYR A 62 10.41 -2.39 0.31
N ALA A 63 9.80 -1.66 1.25
CA ALA A 63 9.16 -0.37 1.01
C ALA A 63 10.01 0.63 0.20
N PRO A 64 11.31 0.84 0.50
CA PRO A 64 12.14 1.75 -0.26
C PRO A 64 12.32 1.33 -1.72
N LEU A 65 12.13 0.05 -2.05
CA LEU A 65 12.32 -0.47 -3.40
C LEU A 65 11.11 -0.23 -4.30
N LEU A 66 9.95 0.11 -3.73
CA LEU A 66 8.74 0.39 -4.49
C LEU A 66 8.87 1.62 -5.40
N VAL A 67 9.72 2.59 -5.04
CA VAL A 67 9.90 3.81 -5.83
C VAL A 67 10.77 3.58 -7.07
N VAL A 68 11.52 2.47 -7.13
CA VAL A 68 12.42 2.14 -8.24
C VAL A 68 11.68 2.11 -9.57
N GLN A 69 10.41 1.71 -9.60
CA GLN A 69 9.59 1.76 -10.82
C GLN A 69 9.46 3.19 -11.37
N GLN A 70 9.18 4.16 -10.51
CA GLN A 70 9.02 5.56 -10.91
C GLN A 70 10.36 6.16 -11.37
N VAL A 71 11.43 5.85 -10.64
CA VAL A 71 12.80 6.30 -10.94
C VAL A 71 13.28 5.74 -12.29
N ALA A 72 13.07 4.44 -12.52
CA ALA A 72 13.40 3.78 -13.78
C ALA A 72 12.61 4.37 -14.95
N ALA A 73 11.30 4.57 -14.79
CA ALA A 73 10.46 5.17 -15.83
C ALA A 73 10.88 6.60 -16.16
N ALA A 74 11.10 7.44 -15.14
CA ALA A 74 11.49 8.84 -15.32
C ALA A 74 12.85 8.97 -16.02
N ARG A 75 13.85 8.17 -15.61
CA ARG A 75 15.18 8.21 -16.24
C ARG A 75 15.14 7.77 -17.69
N LEU A 76 14.43 6.68 -17.99
CA LEU A 76 14.33 6.17 -19.35
C LEU A 76 13.59 7.13 -20.28
N LEU A 77 12.50 7.75 -19.81
CA LEU A 77 11.77 8.77 -20.59
C LEU A 77 12.60 10.03 -20.82
N GLY A 78 13.55 10.34 -19.93
CA GLY A 78 14.52 11.43 -20.09
C GLY A 78 15.74 11.08 -20.94
N GLY A 79 15.73 9.99 -21.70
CA GLY A 79 16.85 9.57 -22.57
C GLY A 79 18.03 8.91 -21.85
N GLY A 80 17.94 8.71 -20.52
CA GLY A 80 19.02 8.17 -19.72
C GLY A 80 19.18 6.64 -19.81
N SER A 81 20.40 6.16 -19.55
CA SER A 81 20.71 4.71 -19.52
C SER A 81 20.00 3.96 -18.39
N PHE A 82 19.61 2.71 -18.66
CA PHE A 82 18.98 1.80 -17.69
C PHE A 82 19.96 1.26 -16.63
N SER A 83 21.23 1.11 -16.99
CA SER A 83 22.25 0.40 -16.17
C SER A 83 22.46 0.99 -14.78
N PRO A 84 22.56 2.33 -14.60
CA PRO A 84 22.73 2.91 -13.26
C PRO A 84 21.53 2.65 -12.34
N VAL A 85 20.32 2.55 -12.89
CA VAL A 85 19.09 2.28 -12.11
C VAL A 85 19.04 0.82 -11.70
N THR A 86 19.36 -0.12 -12.59
CA THR A 86 19.41 -1.54 -12.22
C THR A 86 20.50 -1.82 -11.22
N ARG A 87 21.71 -1.22 -11.37
CA ARG A 87 22.79 -1.33 -10.38
C ARG A 87 22.35 -0.84 -9.01
N PHE A 88 21.77 0.37 -8.94
CA PHE A 88 21.24 0.93 -7.70
C PHE A 88 20.16 0.03 -7.08
N ALA A 89 19.18 -0.40 -7.88
CA ALA A 89 18.08 -1.22 -7.42
C ALA A 89 18.56 -2.58 -6.91
N TYR A 90 19.43 -3.27 -7.66
CA TYR A 90 19.87 -4.63 -7.32
C TYR A 90 20.78 -4.61 -6.10
N LEU A 91 21.68 -3.64 -5.99
CA LEU A 91 22.53 -3.47 -4.81
C LEU A 91 21.67 -3.18 -3.57
N THR A 92 20.76 -2.21 -3.66
CA THR A 92 19.88 -1.85 -2.53
C THR A 92 18.98 -3.02 -2.14
N GLY A 93 18.40 -3.72 -3.13
CA GLY A 93 17.60 -4.91 -2.91
C GLY A 93 18.38 -6.06 -2.28
N ALA A 94 19.62 -6.29 -2.70
CA ALA A 94 20.49 -7.32 -2.13
C ALA A 94 20.87 -7.00 -0.68
N VAL A 95 21.20 -5.75 -0.37
CA VAL A 95 21.48 -5.29 1.00
C VAL A 95 20.26 -5.45 1.90
N LEU A 96 19.08 -5.03 1.46
CA LEU A 96 17.83 -5.15 2.24
C LEU A 96 17.40 -6.61 2.41
N SER A 97 17.62 -7.46 1.40
CA SER A 97 17.43 -8.91 1.53
C SER A 97 18.46 -9.56 2.45
N LEU A 98 19.70 -9.07 2.49
CA LEU A 98 20.70 -9.53 3.45
C LEU A 98 20.26 -9.22 4.88
N PHE A 99 19.76 -8.02 5.16
CA PHE A 99 19.14 -7.72 6.46
C PHE A 99 17.97 -8.66 6.77
N GLY A 100 17.12 -8.93 5.78
CA GLY A 100 16.06 -9.91 5.91
C GLY A 100 16.57 -11.32 6.27
N ALA A 101 17.66 -11.76 5.64
CA ALA A 101 18.28 -13.06 5.89
C ALA A 101 18.94 -13.12 7.27
N LEU A 102 19.58 -12.03 7.72
CA LEU A 102 20.11 -11.92 9.08
C LEU A 102 18.98 -12.09 10.10
N ILE A 103 17.83 -11.42 9.91
CA ILE A 103 16.66 -11.59 10.79
C ILE A 103 16.11 -13.02 10.72
N ALA A 104 16.10 -13.65 9.55
CA ALA A 104 15.52 -14.97 9.34
C ALA A 104 16.35 -16.15 9.88
N TYR A 105 17.68 -16.04 9.84
CA TYR A 105 18.59 -17.16 10.09
C TYR A 105 19.52 -16.96 11.29
N THR A 106 19.46 -15.82 11.98
CA THR A 106 20.29 -15.54 13.17
C THR A 106 19.44 -15.15 14.38
N THR A 107 20.07 -14.99 15.54
CA THR A 107 19.43 -14.50 16.78
C THR A 107 18.91 -13.06 16.67
N ALA A 108 19.21 -12.35 15.57
CA ALA A 108 18.56 -11.08 15.26
C ALA A 108 17.03 -11.22 15.12
N GLY A 109 16.53 -12.39 14.72
CA GLY A 109 15.09 -12.69 14.71
C GLY A 109 14.45 -12.53 16.09
N ASP A 110 15.10 -13.03 17.14
CA ASP A 110 14.62 -12.90 18.52
C ASP A 110 14.65 -11.45 18.99
N LEU A 111 15.67 -10.69 18.61
CA LEU A 111 15.75 -9.26 18.91
C LEU A 111 14.59 -8.49 18.25
N VAL A 112 14.31 -8.76 16.98
CA VAL A 112 13.27 -8.04 16.22
C VAL A 112 11.87 -8.45 16.66
N PHE A 113 11.56 -9.74 16.66
CA PHE A 113 10.20 -10.21 16.93
C PHE A 113 9.90 -10.23 18.44
N ALA A 114 10.77 -10.80 19.27
CA ALA A 114 10.49 -10.96 20.70
C ALA A 114 10.73 -9.67 21.50
N ARG A 115 11.80 -8.90 21.20
CA ARG A 115 12.14 -7.70 22.01
C ARG A 115 11.59 -6.40 21.44
N LEU A 116 11.79 -6.14 20.15
CA LEU A 116 11.34 -4.90 19.52
C LEU A 116 9.82 -4.89 19.32
N ILE A 117 9.28 -5.90 18.62
CA ILE A 117 7.84 -6.00 18.39
C ILE A 117 7.15 -6.46 19.69
N GLY A 118 7.67 -7.48 20.37
CA GLY A 118 7.12 -7.96 21.64
C GLY A 118 6.18 -9.16 21.50
N VAL A 119 6.31 -9.96 20.44
CA VAL A 119 5.38 -11.08 20.20
C VAL A 119 5.60 -12.25 21.18
N SER A 120 4.57 -13.06 21.39
CA SER A 120 4.64 -14.26 22.22
C SER A 120 5.62 -15.32 21.65
N PRO A 121 6.06 -16.31 22.45
CA PRO A 121 6.93 -17.38 21.96
C PRO A 121 6.35 -18.18 20.78
N ASP A 122 5.04 -18.43 20.78
CA ASP A 122 4.37 -19.19 19.71
C ASP A 122 4.39 -18.37 18.41
N VAL A 123 4.01 -17.09 18.50
CA VAL A 123 4.04 -16.15 17.37
C VAL A 123 5.46 -15.90 16.87
N LEU A 124 6.46 -15.84 17.76
CA LEU A 124 7.87 -15.70 17.41
C LEU A 124 8.32 -16.83 16.49
N SER A 125 7.99 -18.08 16.84
CA SER A 125 8.37 -19.24 16.04
C SER A 125 7.78 -19.19 14.63
N GLU A 126 6.52 -18.78 14.51
CA GLU A 126 5.82 -18.62 13.23
C GLU A 126 6.35 -17.42 12.43
N SER A 127 6.66 -16.30 13.09
CA SER A 127 7.27 -15.12 12.46
C SER A 127 8.64 -15.43 11.86
N VAL A 128 9.51 -16.14 12.59
CA VAL A 128 10.83 -16.54 12.08
C VAL A 128 10.69 -17.51 10.91
N ARG A 129 9.78 -18.50 11.00
CA ARG A 129 9.49 -19.44 9.89
C ARG A 129 9.00 -18.71 8.65
N ALA A 130 8.11 -17.73 8.79
CA ALA A 130 7.66 -16.89 7.69
C ALA A 130 8.80 -16.03 7.12
N MET A 131 9.63 -15.43 7.97
CA MET A 131 10.74 -14.58 7.55
C MET A 131 11.79 -15.33 6.71
N LYS A 132 11.99 -16.63 6.97
CA LYS A 132 12.84 -17.51 6.12
C LYS A 132 12.35 -17.67 4.68
N TRP A 133 11.08 -17.39 4.42
CA TRP A 133 10.55 -17.34 3.05
C TRP A 133 10.50 -15.92 2.51
N LEU A 134 10.32 -14.91 3.38
CA LEU A 134 10.20 -13.50 2.98
C LEU A 134 11.54 -12.79 2.77
N TRP A 135 12.67 -13.30 3.26
CA TRP A 135 13.96 -12.61 3.11
C TRP A 135 14.38 -12.25 1.67
N PRO A 136 14.06 -13.00 0.59
CA PRO A 136 14.43 -12.62 -0.76
C PRO A 136 13.46 -11.60 -1.37
N VAL A 137 12.31 -11.32 -0.73
CA VAL A 137 11.27 -10.42 -1.25
C VAL A 137 11.78 -9.02 -1.57
N PRO A 138 12.63 -8.35 -0.76
CA PRO A 138 13.23 -7.08 -1.14
C PRO A 138 13.98 -7.16 -2.48
N PHE A 139 14.90 -8.10 -2.66
CA PHE A 139 15.62 -8.26 -3.92
C PHE A 139 14.69 -8.54 -5.11
N LEU A 140 13.73 -9.46 -4.95
CA LEU A 140 12.73 -9.75 -5.98
C LEU A 140 11.93 -8.50 -6.36
N THR A 141 11.59 -7.68 -5.36
CA THR A 141 10.87 -6.41 -5.55
C THR A 141 11.72 -5.39 -6.30
N ALA A 142 13.01 -5.28 -6.00
CA ALA A 142 13.91 -4.38 -6.71
C ALA A 142 14.01 -4.72 -8.20
N VAL A 143 14.22 -6.01 -8.52
CA VAL A 143 14.30 -6.48 -9.90
C VAL A 143 13.00 -6.23 -10.64
N ARG A 144 11.88 -6.65 -10.04
CA ARG A 144 10.53 -6.43 -10.57
C ARG A 144 10.26 -4.94 -10.82
N ALA A 145 10.49 -4.07 -9.84
CA ALA A 145 10.20 -2.64 -9.94
C ALA A 145 11.03 -1.96 -11.04
N ALA A 146 12.33 -2.28 -11.17
CA ALA A 146 13.17 -1.72 -12.22
C ALA A 146 12.65 -2.07 -13.62
N HIS A 147 12.28 -3.33 -13.85
CA HIS A 147 11.74 -3.79 -15.14
C HIS A 147 10.30 -3.34 -15.38
N GLN A 148 9.48 -3.15 -14.33
CA GLN A 148 8.19 -2.47 -14.46
C GLN A 148 8.39 -1.03 -14.94
N GLY A 149 9.39 -0.31 -14.42
CA GLY A 149 9.71 1.04 -14.89
C GLY A 149 10.14 1.08 -16.37
N ARG A 150 10.92 0.09 -16.81
CA ARG A 150 11.27 -0.11 -18.23
C ARG A 150 10.03 -0.28 -19.12
N LEU A 151 9.11 -1.15 -18.71
CA LEU A 151 7.85 -1.37 -19.43
C LEU A 151 6.95 -0.13 -19.46
N VAL A 152 6.89 0.62 -18.35
CA VAL A 152 6.14 1.88 -18.26
C VAL A 152 6.72 2.93 -19.21
N ALA A 153 8.04 3.10 -19.23
CA ALA A 153 8.70 4.02 -20.18
C ALA A 153 8.44 3.64 -21.64
N GLY A 154 8.41 2.34 -21.95
CA GLY A 154 8.07 1.81 -23.28
C GLY A 154 6.56 1.77 -23.58
N HIS A 155 5.71 2.40 -22.77
CA HIS A 155 4.25 2.41 -22.89
C HIS A 155 3.59 1.01 -22.98
N ARG A 156 4.21 -0.02 -22.39
CA ARG A 156 3.71 -1.41 -22.36
C ARG A 156 3.30 -1.83 -20.94
N THR A 157 2.11 -1.44 -20.51
CA THR A 157 1.60 -1.75 -19.16
C THR A 157 0.77 -3.04 -19.08
N VAL A 158 0.32 -3.59 -20.21
CA VAL A 158 -0.45 -4.84 -20.24
C VAL A 158 0.31 -6.04 -19.64
N PRO A 159 1.60 -6.27 -19.94
CA PRO A 159 2.36 -7.34 -19.32
C PRO A 159 2.49 -7.19 -17.79
N ILE A 160 2.49 -5.96 -17.27
CA ILE A 160 2.53 -5.71 -15.83
C ILE A 160 1.25 -6.21 -15.18
N ALA A 161 0.09 -5.82 -15.73
CA ALA A 161 -1.21 -6.27 -15.21
C ALA A 161 -1.37 -7.80 -15.31
N GLY A 162 -0.96 -8.39 -16.43
CA GLY A 162 -0.95 -9.85 -16.62
C GLY A 162 -0.05 -10.58 -15.62
N ALA A 163 1.16 -10.05 -15.38
CA ALA A 163 2.09 -10.62 -14.41
C ALA A 163 1.53 -10.59 -12.99
N THR A 164 0.88 -9.50 -12.59
CA THR A 164 0.30 -9.42 -11.25
C THR A 164 -0.95 -10.30 -11.10
N GLY A 165 -1.77 -10.44 -12.14
CA GLY A 165 -2.85 -11.43 -12.17
C GLY A 165 -2.32 -12.85 -12.02
N GLY A 166 -1.26 -13.19 -12.77
CA GLY A 166 -0.57 -14.47 -12.65
C GLY A 166 0.02 -14.71 -11.27
N ARG A 167 0.63 -13.69 -10.65
CA ARG A 167 1.08 -13.75 -9.25
C ARG A 167 -0.06 -14.10 -8.30
N THR A 168 -1.18 -13.40 -8.38
CA THR A 168 -2.32 -13.62 -7.49
C THR A 168 -2.89 -15.04 -7.66
N ALA A 169 -2.96 -15.55 -8.90
CA ALA A 169 -3.38 -16.91 -9.17
C ALA A 169 -2.43 -17.95 -8.58
N ILE A 170 -1.12 -17.79 -8.79
CA ILE A 170 -0.10 -18.72 -8.26
C ILE A 170 -0.06 -18.68 -6.74
N LEU A 171 -0.17 -17.49 -6.15
CA LEU A 171 -0.31 -17.33 -4.73
C LEU A 171 -1.52 -18.10 -4.19
N ALA A 172 -2.69 -17.99 -4.83
CA ALA A 172 -3.87 -18.74 -4.42
C ALA A 172 -3.63 -20.26 -4.54
N ILE A 173 -3.08 -20.73 -5.67
CA ILE A 173 -2.80 -22.15 -5.90
C ILE A 173 -1.82 -22.69 -4.84
N VAL A 174 -0.73 -22.00 -4.58
CA VAL A 174 0.28 -22.42 -3.59
C VAL A 174 -0.31 -22.36 -2.18
N ALA A 175 -1.02 -21.30 -1.83
CA ALA A 175 -1.59 -21.14 -0.49
C ALA A 175 -2.62 -22.24 -0.19
N PHE A 176 -3.51 -22.59 -1.13
CA PHE A 176 -4.52 -23.63 -0.88
C PHE A 176 -4.02 -25.05 -1.08
N SER A 177 -3.05 -25.30 -1.98
CA SER A 177 -2.49 -26.65 -2.17
C SER A 177 -1.64 -27.11 -0.99
N LEU A 178 -0.98 -26.18 -0.30
CA LEU A 178 -0.13 -26.50 0.86
C LEU A 178 -0.91 -26.69 2.17
N LEU A 179 -2.23 -26.45 2.20
CA LEU A 179 -3.03 -26.63 3.43
C LEU A 179 -2.97 -28.07 3.97
N ALA A 180 -2.86 -29.07 3.08
CA ALA A 180 -2.75 -30.47 3.46
C ALA A 180 -1.46 -30.82 4.23
N THR A 181 -0.46 -29.94 4.21
CA THR A 181 0.82 -30.15 4.90
C THR A 181 0.77 -29.80 6.39
N GLY A 182 -0.35 -29.25 6.87
CA GLY A 182 -0.46 -28.72 8.22
C GLY A 182 0.38 -27.46 8.47
N GLY A 183 0.72 -26.73 7.41
CA GLY A 183 1.62 -25.57 7.45
C GLY A 183 1.02 -24.34 8.16
N GLY A 184 1.87 -23.58 8.86
CA GLY A 184 1.54 -22.32 9.55
C GLY A 184 1.85 -21.07 8.72
N ALA A 185 2.41 -20.03 9.34
CA ALA A 185 2.73 -18.73 8.73
C ALA A 185 3.66 -18.83 7.50
N TRP A 186 4.53 -19.84 7.48
CA TRP A 186 5.46 -20.08 6.37
C TRP A 186 4.74 -20.37 5.05
N LEU A 187 3.54 -20.95 5.09
CA LEU A 187 2.75 -21.26 3.89
C LEU A 187 2.34 -19.98 3.16
N GLY A 188 1.83 -19.00 3.91
CA GLY A 188 1.48 -17.69 3.34
C GLY A 188 2.71 -16.96 2.80
N ALA A 189 3.84 -17.06 3.50
CA ALA A 189 5.11 -16.47 3.08
C ALA A 189 5.69 -17.13 1.82
N ALA A 190 5.62 -18.45 1.72
CA ALA A 190 6.03 -19.22 0.54
C ALA A 190 5.15 -18.88 -0.66
N ALA A 191 3.82 -18.83 -0.48
CA ALA A 191 2.88 -18.46 -1.53
C ALA A 191 3.11 -17.04 -2.05
N PHE A 192 3.32 -16.08 -1.14
CA PHE A 192 3.64 -14.69 -1.51
C PHE A 192 4.95 -14.60 -2.30
N THR A 193 5.99 -15.30 -1.84
CA THR A 193 7.32 -15.28 -2.45
C THR A 193 7.34 -15.97 -3.81
N ALA A 194 6.69 -17.14 -3.94
CA ALA A 194 6.53 -17.84 -5.22
C ALA A 194 5.80 -16.97 -6.25
N GLY A 195 4.70 -16.32 -5.83
CA GLY A 195 4.00 -15.36 -6.67
C GLY A 195 4.89 -14.19 -7.09
N MET A 196 5.72 -13.66 -6.19
CA MET A 196 6.65 -12.57 -6.48
C MET A 196 7.75 -12.98 -7.47
N VAL A 197 8.28 -14.21 -7.35
CA VAL A 197 9.25 -14.78 -8.30
C VAL A 197 8.65 -14.82 -9.70
N VAL A 198 7.40 -15.29 -9.84
CA VAL A 198 6.73 -15.38 -11.14
C VAL A 198 6.40 -14.01 -11.72
N GLU A 199 5.93 -13.06 -10.90
CA GLU A 199 5.70 -11.69 -11.38
C GLU A 199 7.00 -11.07 -11.91
N MET A 200 8.08 -11.19 -11.13
CA MET A 200 9.40 -10.68 -11.47
C MET A 200 9.90 -11.29 -12.78
N ALA A 201 9.81 -12.61 -12.92
CA ALA A 201 10.11 -13.37 -14.12
C ALA A 201 9.37 -12.83 -15.36
N VAL A 202 8.04 -12.81 -15.32
CA VAL A 202 7.21 -12.38 -16.46
C VAL A 202 7.53 -10.94 -16.87
N VAL A 203 7.68 -10.04 -15.90
CA VAL A 203 8.02 -8.63 -16.14
C VAL A 203 9.42 -8.49 -16.73
N MET A 204 10.40 -9.23 -16.22
CA MET A 204 11.79 -9.18 -16.68
C MET A 204 11.91 -9.65 -18.14
N TRP A 205 11.24 -10.74 -18.51
CA TRP A 205 11.27 -11.29 -19.86
C TRP A 205 10.34 -10.59 -20.86
N ALA A 206 9.45 -9.71 -20.39
CA ALA A 206 8.58 -8.94 -21.28
C ALA A 206 9.40 -8.00 -22.17
N ARG A 207 9.18 -8.11 -23.49
CA ARG A 207 9.84 -7.29 -24.51
C ARG A 207 9.31 -5.85 -24.47
N THR A 208 10.22 -4.88 -24.40
CA THR A 208 9.96 -3.48 -24.72
C THR A 208 10.34 -3.19 -26.17
N PRO A 209 9.54 -2.43 -26.94
CA PRO A 209 10.02 -1.81 -28.18
C PRO A 209 11.28 -1.00 -27.87
N GLY A 210 12.21 -0.92 -28.81
CA GLY A 210 13.40 -0.09 -28.65
C GLY A 210 12.98 1.33 -28.30
N LEU A 211 13.37 1.81 -27.12
CA LEU A 211 13.24 3.21 -26.74
C LEU A 211 14.21 3.99 -27.63
N GLN A 212 13.72 4.47 -28.78
CA GLN A 212 14.44 5.40 -29.65
C GLN A 212 14.43 6.77 -28.98
N LEU A 213 15.31 6.97 -28.01
CA LEU A 213 15.58 8.28 -27.44
C LEU A 213 17.03 8.61 -27.73
N GLU A 214 17.30 9.83 -28.20
CA GLU A 214 18.67 10.35 -28.28
C GLU A 214 19.32 10.14 -26.92
N ARG A 215 20.39 9.33 -26.92
CA ARG A 215 21.13 9.02 -25.71
C ARG A 215 21.88 10.26 -25.32
N ASP A 216 21.55 10.81 -24.16
CA ASP A 216 22.42 11.77 -23.51
C ASP A 216 23.62 10.98 -22.96
N ASP A 217 24.77 11.09 -23.63
CA ASP A 217 26.02 10.39 -23.30
C ASP A 217 26.68 10.88 -21.99
N CYS A 218 25.99 11.72 -21.22
CA CYS A 218 26.40 12.11 -19.88
C CYS A 218 26.16 10.94 -18.91
N GLU A 219 27.15 10.05 -18.77
CA GLU A 219 27.22 9.06 -17.68
C GLU A 219 27.19 9.77 -16.32
N LEU A 220 25.98 9.88 -15.74
CA LEU A 220 25.80 10.36 -14.38
C LEU A 220 25.42 9.23 -13.41
N ASP A 221 26.23 9.24 -12.36
CA ASP A 221 26.53 8.28 -11.30
C ASP A 221 25.33 7.76 -10.51
N SER A 222 25.43 6.53 -9.99
CA SER A 222 24.44 5.90 -9.10
C SER A 222 24.13 6.76 -7.87
N GLU A 223 25.05 7.64 -7.47
CA GLU A 223 24.87 8.61 -6.39
C GLU A 223 23.72 9.60 -6.66
N ASN A 224 23.57 10.08 -7.91
CA ASN A 224 22.48 10.99 -8.28
C ASN A 224 21.13 10.27 -8.24
N VAL A 225 21.09 8.97 -8.56
CA VAL A 225 19.89 8.14 -8.46
C VAL A 225 19.48 7.97 -6.99
N ALA A 226 20.45 7.71 -6.09
CA ALA A 226 20.19 7.57 -4.67
C ALA A 226 19.66 8.88 -4.04
N ARG A 227 20.30 10.01 -4.33
CA ARG A 227 19.87 11.34 -3.84
C ARG A 227 18.46 11.70 -4.32
N PHE A 228 18.14 11.41 -5.59
CA PHE A 228 16.80 11.61 -6.14
C PHE A 228 15.75 10.69 -5.49
N SER A 229 16.13 9.45 -5.18
CA SER A 229 15.22 8.43 -4.65
C SER A 229 14.94 8.58 -3.16
N ALA A 230 15.89 9.11 -2.37
CA ALA A 230 15.82 9.14 -0.91
C ALA A 230 14.53 9.79 -0.34
N PRO A 231 14.04 10.94 -0.84
CA PRO A 231 12.80 11.54 -0.32
C PRO A 231 11.57 10.68 -0.60
N LEU A 232 11.53 10.02 -1.77
CA LEU A 232 10.44 9.13 -2.16
C LEU A 232 10.46 7.85 -1.31
N MET A 233 11.66 7.28 -1.11
CA MET A 233 11.89 6.12 -0.26
C MET A 233 11.41 6.38 1.17
N LEU A 234 11.77 7.53 1.75
CA LEU A 234 11.34 7.91 3.09
C LEU A 234 9.81 8.00 3.20
N ASN A 235 9.15 8.59 2.20
CA ASN A 235 7.69 8.69 2.20
C ASN A 235 7.01 7.31 2.18
N VAL A 236 7.51 6.37 1.37
CA VAL A 236 6.97 5.01 1.32
C VAL A 236 7.32 4.22 2.58
N LEU A 237 8.50 4.44 3.15
CA LEU A 237 8.90 3.85 4.42
C LEU A 237 7.95 4.27 5.56
N LEU A 238 7.59 5.56 5.64
CA LEU A 238 6.62 6.06 6.62
C LEU A 238 5.22 5.44 6.44
N TRP A 239 4.86 5.03 5.23
CA TRP A 239 3.64 4.23 4.98
C TRP A 239 3.74 2.84 5.60
N TRP A 240 4.82 2.12 5.30
CA TRP A 240 5.02 0.74 5.76
C TRP A 240 5.46 0.61 7.22
N ALA A 241 5.86 1.71 7.87
CA ALA A 241 6.06 1.74 9.30
C ALA A 241 4.76 1.57 10.09
N THR A 242 3.60 2.00 9.54
CA THR A 242 2.32 1.98 10.25
C THR A 242 1.89 0.57 10.68
N PRO A 243 1.84 -0.45 9.80
CA PRO A 243 1.50 -1.82 10.22
C PRO A 243 2.48 -2.37 11.26
N LEU A 244 3.77 -2.09 11.14
CA LEU A 244 4.78 -2.54 12.10
C LEU A 244 4.55 -1.95 13.49
N ILE A 245 4.30 -0.64 13.57
CA ILE A 245 4.02 0.06 14.83
C ILE A 245 2.74 -0.49 15.46
N ILE A 246 1.67 -0.66 14.68
CA ILE A 246 0.42 -1.20 15.20
C ILE A 246 0.59 -2.63 15.69
N THR A 247 1.27 -3.50 14.93
CA THR A 247 1.56 -4.87 15.38
C THR A 247 2.36 -4.89 16.68
N ALA A 248 3.35 -4.00 16.85
CA ALA A 248 4.09 -3.88 18.10
C ALA A 248 3.19 -3.41 19.26
N VAL A 249 2.23 -2.50 19.02
CA VAL A 249 1.25 -2.10 20.05
C VAL A 249 0.34 -3.27 20.42
N LEU A 250 -0.17 -4.00 19.43
CA LEU A 250 -1.03 -5.17 19.66
C LEU A 250 -0.32 -6.29 20.42
N ALA A 251 0.98 -6.48 20.18
CA ALA A 251 1.81 -7.45 20.90
C ALA A 251 1.94 -7.14 22.40
N ARG A 252 1.59 -5.92 22.83
CA ARG A 252 1.60 -5.49 24.25
C ARG A 252 0.20 -5.44 24.87
N THR A 253 -0.80 -6.01 24.21
CA THR A 253 -2.17 -6.12 24.74
C THR A 253 -2.33 -7.38 25.60
N ALA A 254 -3.48 -7.52 26.29
CA ALA A 254 -3.74 -8.64 27.20
C ALA A 254 -3.83 -10.01 26.50
N ASP A 255 -4.27 -10.04 25.23
CA ASP A 255 -4.33 -11.25 24.39
C ASP A 255 -3.67 -10.94 23.03
N PRO A 256 -2.31 -10.91 22.98
CA PRO A 256 -1.57 -10.36 21.85
C PRO A 256 -1.77 -11.18 20.57
N ASP A 257 -1.79 -12.51 20.69
CA ASP A 257 -1.78 -13.41 19.55
C ASP A 257 -3.12 -13.32 18.80
N ARG A 258 -4.23 -13.38 19.54
CA ARG A 258 -5.56 -13.18 18.94
C ARG A 258 -5.78 -11.75 18.48
N ALA A 259 -5.21 -10.75 19.16
CA ALA A 259 -5.30 -9.35 18.74
C ALA A 259 -4.64 -9.12 17.37
N ILE A 260 -3.40 -9.60 17.18
CA ILE A 260 -2.66 -9.47 15.93
C ILE A 260 -3.34 -10.28 14.82
N ALA A 261 -3.75 -11.53 15.11
CA ALA A 261 -4.44 -12.38 14.14
C ALA A 261 -5.77 -11.76 13.67
N ALA A 262 -6.60 -11.28 14.59
CA ALA A 262 -7.87 -10.63 14.24
C ALA A 262 -7.65 -9.32 13.47
N PHE A 263 -6.66 -8.52 13.86
CA PHE A 263 -6.27 -7.31 13.13
C PHE A 263 -5.87 -7.63 11.69
N ALA A 264 -5.05 -8.66 11.48
CA ALA A 264 -4.61 -9.08 10.14
C ALA A 264 -5.79 -9.42 9.21
N VAL A 265 -6.80 -10.13 9.73
CA VAL A 265 -7.99 -10.48 8.94
C VAL A 265 -8.85 -9.26 8.63
N VAL A 266 -9.06 -8.38 9.61
CA VAL A 266 -9.84 -7.15 9.42
C VAL A 266 -9.17 -6.23 8.39
N GLU A 267 -7.85 -6.06 8.48
CA GLU A 267 -7.06 -5.30 7.50
C GLU A 267 -7.18 -5.91 6.09
N ALA A 268 -7.08 -7.24 5.97
CA ALA A 268 -7.17 -7.92 4.68
C ALA A 268 -8.52 -7.67 3.99
N VAL A 269 -9.63 -7.73 4.73
CA VAL A 269 -10.97 -7.43 4.22
C VAL A 269 -11.10 -5.94 3.90
N ALA A 270 -10.72 -5.07 4.84
CA ALA A 270 -10.99 -3.64 4.71
C ALA A 270 -10.15 -2.98 3.60
N TRP A 271 -8.87 -3.34 3.46
CA TRP A 271 -8.03 -2.83 2.36
C TRP A 271 -8.44 -3.35 1.00
N PHE A 272 -8.98 -4.58 0.92
CA PHE A 272 -9.54 -5.09 -0.32
C PHE A 272 -10.74 -4.23 -0.77
N ILE A 273 -11.68 -3.94 0.14
CA ILE A 273 -12.84 -3.08 -0.15
C ILE A 273 -12.43 -1.63 -0.40
N ALA A 274 -11.41 -1.11 0.29
CA ALA A 274 -10.91 0.25 0.09
C ALA A 274 -10.04 0.42 -1.18
N ALA A 275 -9.65 -0.67 -1.84
CA ALA A 275 -8.72 -0.65 -2.97
C ALA A 275 -9.14 0.26 -4.15
N PRO A 276 -10.43 0.32 -4.55
CA PRO A 276 -10.87 1.24 -5.59
C PRO A 276 -10.56 2.69 -5.26
N VAL A 277 -10.63 3.06 -3.99
CA VAL A 277 -10.40 4.43 -3.54
C VAL A 277 -8.92 4.82 -3.61
N GLY A 278 -8.01 3.83 -3.55
CA GLY A 278 -6.57 4.00 -3.70
C GLY A 278 -6.14 4.72 -4.98
N GLN A 279 -6.95 4.59 -6.04
CA GLN A 279 -6.67 5.14 -7.37
C GLN A 279 -7.02 6.63 -7.51
N MET A 280 -7.57 7.26 -6.47
CA MET A 280 -7.93 8.68 -6.47
C MET A 280 -6.73 9.61 -6.71
N GLN A 281 -5.52 9.14 -6.37
CA GLN A 281 -4.28 9.86 -6.68
C GLN A 281 -4.14 10.12 -8.19
N HIS A 282 -4.37 9.11 -9.03
CA HIS A 282 -4.24 9.23 -10.48
C HIS A 282 -5.33 10.13 -11.08
N ALA A 283 -6.57 10.02 -10.57
CA ALA A 283 -7.66 10.90 -10.97
C ALA A 283 -7.36 12.37 -10.64
N SER A 284 -6.81 12.64 -9.45
CA SER A 284 -6.44 13.99 -9.02
C SER A 284 -5.33 14.60 -9.91
N ILE A 285 -4.30 13.82 -10.23
CA ILE A 285 -3.20 14.26 -11.11
C ILE A 285 -3.69 14.55 -12.53
N ALA A 286 -4.52 13.67 -13.10
CA ALA A 286 -4.91 13.75 -14.50
C ALA A 286 -6.05 14.76 -14.79
N LEU A 287 -7.02 14.89 -13.87
CA LEU A 287 -8.28 15.58 -14.16
C LEU A 287 -8.41 16.95 -13.50
N VAL A 288 -7.66 17.23 -12.43
CA VAL A 288 -7.73 18.54 -11.77
C VAL A 288 -6.88 19.54 -12.56
N LYS A 289 -7.47 20.63 -13.00
CA LYS A 289 -6.80 21.73 -13.73
C LYS A 289 -7.02 23.09 -13.09
N CYS A 290 -8.20 23.34 -12.56
CA CYS A 290 -8.61 24.57 -11.89
C CYS A 290 -9.60 24.26 -10.76
N SER A 291 -10.03 25.29 -10.01
CA SER A 291 -10.90 25.10 -8.83
C SER A 291 -12.23 24.41 -9.15
N GLU A 292 -12.75 24.56 -10.37
CA GLU A 292 -13.99 23.91 -10.80
C GLU A 292 -13.82 22.40 -11.01
N THR A 293 -12.79 22.01 -11.76
CA THR A 293 -12.45 20.60 -11.97
C THR A 293 -12.06 19.92 -10.65
N HIS A 294 -11.38 20.63 -9.74
CA HIS A 294 -11.12 20.16 -8.37
C HIS A 294 -12.42 19.77 -7.66
N ARG A 295 -13.42 20.67 -7.65
CA ARG A 295 -14.72 20.41 -7.00
C ARG A 295 -15.42 19.18 -7.60
N ARG A 296 -15.45 19.07 -8.93
CA ARG A 296 -16.12 17.95 -9.61
C ARG A 296 -15.42 16.61 -9.36
N VAL A 297 -14.09 16.55 -9.52
CA VAL A 297 -13.32 15.32 -9.26
C VAL A 297 -13.40 14.92 -7.79
N ARG A 298 -13.34 15.89 -6.86
CA ARG A 298 -13.51 15.62 -5.43
C ARG A 298 -14.90 15.10 -5.09
N ALA A 299 -15.95 15.60 -5.72
CA ALA A 299 -17.31 15.09 -5.53
C ALA A 299 -17.44 13.64 -5.99
N TRP A 300 -16.91 13.31 -7.19
CA TRP A 300 -16.88 11.94 -7.69
C TRP A 300 -16.05 11.01 -6.80
N GLY A 301 -14.87 11.46 -6.37
CA GLY A 301 -14.07 10.72 -5.40
C GLY A 301 -14.79 10.48 -4.08
N GLY A 302 -15.55 11.47 -3.61
CA GLY A 302 -16.43 11.34 -2.46
C GLY A 302 -17.47 10.24 -2.66
N ILE A 303 -18.17 10.22 -3.80
CA ILE A 303 -19.16 9.17 -4.12
C ILE A 303 -18.52 7.79 -4.05
N VAL A 304 -17.37 7.57 -4.70
CA VAL A 304 -16.67 6.27 -4.67
C VAL A 304 -16.28 5.89 -3.23
N ALA A 305 -15.73 6.83 -2.46
CA ALA A 305 -15.32 6.59 -1.08
C ALA A 305 -16.50 6.27 -0.15
N PHE A 306 -17.61 7.01 -0.26
CA PHE A 306 -18.84 6.74 0.49
C PHE A 306 -19.50 5.42 0.07
N SER A 307 -19.46 5.04 -1.22
CA SER A 307 -19.94 3.75 -1.69
C SER A 307 -19.13 2.59 -1.09
N MET A 308 -17.79 2.69 -1.08
CA MET A 308 -16.94 1.67 -0.48
C MET A 308 -17.07 1.61 1.05
N MET A 309 -17.25 2.76 1.72
CA MET A 309 -17.62 2.80 3.14
C MET A 309 -18.96 2.10 3.37
N GLY A 310 -19.99 2.43 2.58
CA GLY A 310 -21.31 1.80 2.68
C GLY A 310 -21.26 0.29 2.48
N LEU A 311 -20.45 -0.18 1.53
CA LEU A 311 -20.20 -1.61 1.31
C LEU A 311 -19.53 -2.26 2.52
N LEU A 312 -18.54 -1.60 3.13
CA LEU A 312 -17.85 -2.12 4.31
C LEU A 312 -18.73 -2.08 5.57
N LEU A 313 -19.58 -1.06 5.72
CA LEU A 313 -20.61 -0.99 6.78
C LEU A 313 -21.65 -2.08 6.62
N LEU A 314 -22.13 -2.31 5.41
CA LEU A 314 -23.04 -3.41 5.09
C LEU A 314 -22.38 -4.75 5.44
N LEU A 315 -21.13 -4.95 5.03
CA LEU A 315 -20.35 -6.14 5.37
C LEU A 315 -20.13 -6.29 6.88
N SER A 316 -20.11 -5.20 7.64
CA SER A 316 -19.94 -5.20 9.10
C SER A 316 -21.20 -5.59 9.89
N LEU A 317 -22.35 -5.72 9.23
CA LEU A 317 -23.58 -6.18 9.88
C LEU A 317 -23.40 -7.63 10.35
N PRO A 318 -23.80 -8.00 11.59
CA PRO A 318 -23.66 -9.37 12.11
C PRO A 318 -24.18 -10.46 11.16
N ALA A 319 -25.34 -10.22 10.55
CA ALA A 319 -25.98 -11.14 9.60
C ALA A 319 -25.15 -11.41 8.33
N LEU A 320 -24.26 -10.49 7.95
CA LEU A 320 -23.39 -10.63 6.78
C LEU A 320 -21.95 -11.00 7.18
N ARG A 321 -21.38 -10.32 8.18
CA ARG A 321 -19.99 -10.55 8.60
C ARG A 321 -19.77 -11.98 9.08
N GLU A 322 -20.68 -12.54 9.87
CA GLU A 322 -20.48 -13.86 10.47
C GLU A 322 -20.43 -14.98 9.44
N PRO A 323 -21.42 -15.14 8.53
CA PRO A 323 -21.35 -16.19 7.52
C PRO A 323 -20.16 -15.98 6.58
N ILE A 324 -19.85 -14.74 6.20
CA ILE A 324 -18.72 -14.44 5.30
C ILE A 324 -17.38 -14.77 5.96
N LEU A 325 -17.17 -14.35 7.20
CA LEU A 325 -15.92 -14.61 7.93
C LEU A 325 -15.77 -16.10 8.29
N ARG A 326 -16.85 -16.80 8.65
CA ARG A 326 -16.82 -18.26 8.86
C ARG A 326 -16.56 -19.03 7.57
N PHE A 327 -17.21 -18.65 6.47
CA PHE A 327 -17.10 -19.38 5.21
C PHE A 327 -15.80 -19.07 4.45
N LEU A 328 -15.52 -17.78 4.21
CA LEU A 328 -14.35 -17.37 3.42
C LEU A 328 -13.05 -17.47 4.22
N PHE A 329 -13.07 -17.08 5.49
CA PHE A 329 -11.87 -17.05 6.33
C PHE A 329 -11.79 -18.20 7.34
N ALA A 330 -12.77 -19.12 7.41
CA ALA A 330 -12.73 -20.23 8.37
C ALA A 330 -12.52 -19.78 9.84
N LEU A 331 -12.98 -18.58 10.19
CA LEU A 331 -12.74 -18.00 11.50
C LEU A 331 -13.52 -18.73 12.60
N GLU A 332 -12.80 -19.22 13.60
CA GLU A 332 -13.38 -19.76 14.83
C GLU A 332 -14.13 -18.69 15.64
N SER A 333 -15.07 -19.11 16.49
CA SER A 333 -15.94 -18.23 17.28
C SER A 333 -15.17 -17.24 18.16
N GLY A 334 -14.04 -17.66 18.74
CA GLY A 334 -13.19 -16.81 19.57
C GLY A 334 -12.57 -15.65 18.77
N LEU A 335 -11.99 -15.93 17.61
CA LEU A 335 -11.35 -14.91 16.78
C LEU A 335 -12.38 -13.99 16.09
N LEU A 336 -13.55 -14.54 15.74
CA LEU A 336 -14.70 -13.79 15.22
C LEU A 336 -15.20 -12.73 16.23
N GLY A 337 -15.23 -13.07 17.52
CA GLY A 337 -15.62 -12.14 18.59
C GLY A 337 -14.69 -10.93 18.74
N ILE A 338 -13.42 -11.08 18.35
CA ILE A 338 -12.41 -10.01 18.40
C ILE A 338 -12.41 -9.20 17.08
N ALA A 339 -12.50 -9.87 15.93
CA ALA A 339 -12.48 -9.24 14.62
C ALA A 339 -13.80 -8.49 14.30
N GLY A 340 -14.94 -9.03 14.72
CA GLY A 340 -16.27 -8.49 14.41
C GLY A 340 -16.48 -7.03 14.83
N PRO A 341 -16.16 -6.64 16.09
CA PRO A 341 -16.26 -5.26 16.55
C PRO A 341 -15.30 -4.27 15.86
N ALA A 342 -14.22 -4.74 15.25
CA ALA A 342 -13.25 -3.88 14.57
C ALA A 342 -13.69 -3.50 13.14
N LEU A 343 -14.50 -4.34 12.47
CA LEU A 343 -14.97 -4.09 11.10
C LEU A 343 -15.77 -2.78 10.91
N PRO A 344 -16.73 -2.41 11.80
CA PRO A 344 -17.42 -1.12 11.70
C PRO A 344 -16.47 0.07 11.80
N ILE A 345 -15.39 -0.03 12.58
CA ILE A 345 -14.37 1.02 12.71
C ILE A 345 -13.55 1.11 11.42
N ALA A 346 -13.19 -0.04 10.85
CA ALA A 346 -12.49 -0.13 9.57
C ALA A 346 -13.27 0.48 8.40
N ALA A 347 -14.59 0.65 8.53
CA ALA A 347 -15.40 1.36 7.53
C ALA A 347 -14.99 2.82 7.31
N ALA A 348 -14.22 3.41 8.22
CA ALA A 348 -13.62 4.73 8.01
C ALA A 348 -12.49 4.72 6.96
N TYR A 349 -11.86 3.57 6.68
CA TYR A 349 -10.71 3.50 5.77
C TYR A 349 -11.00 4.04 4.37
N PRO A 350 -12.06 3.62 3.66
CA PRO A 350 -12.36 4.17 2.34
C PRO A 350 -12.43 5.70 2.32
N LEU A 351 -13.03 6.33 3.33
CA LEU A 351 -13.11 7.79 3.40
C LEU A 351 -11.75 8.44 3.64
N LEU A 352 -11.05 8.01 4.69
CA LEU A 352 -9.81 8.66 5.12
C LEU A 352 -8.67 8.38 4.14
N TYR A 353 -8.56 7.14 3.66
CA TYR A 353 -7.60 6.77 2.64
C TYR A 353 -7.90 7.49 1.32
N GLY A 354 -9.16 7.58 0.90
CA GLY A 354 -9.52 8.34 -0.30
C GLY A 354 -9.20 9.81 -0.25
N LEU A 355 -9.47 10.43 0.90
CA LEU A 355 -9.07 11.80 1.16
C LEU A 355 -7.56 11.96 1.00
N ARG A 356 -6.79 11.11 1.69
CA ARG A 356 -5.32 11.10 1.62
C ARG A 356 -4.84 10.94 0.18
N GLN A 357 -5.30 9.93 -0.55
CA GLN A 357 -4.87 9.62 -1.92
C GLN A 357 -5.22 10.76 -2.89
N TYR A 358 -6.40 11.34 -2.76
CA TYR A 358 -6.82 12.49 -3.56
C TYR A 358 -5.89 13.70 -3.35
N TYR A 359 -5.62 14.07 -2.09
CA TYR A 359 -4.75 15.20 -1.77
C TYR A 359 -3.29 14.91 -2.09
N GLN A 360 -2.82 13.68 -1.93
CA GLN A 360 -1.49 13.27 -2.39
C GLN A 360 -1.34 13.55 -3.89
N GLY A 361 -2.30 13.14 -4.72
CA GLY A 361 -2.28 13.44 -6.15
C GLY A 361 -2.31 14.94 -6.45
N LEU A 362 -3.07 15.70 -5.66
CA LEU A 362 -3.17 17.15 -5.82
C LEU A 362 -1.85 17.87 -5.49
N PHE A 363 -1.18 17.47 -4.42
CA PHE A 363 0.12 18.02 -4.02
C PHE A 363 1.23 17.65 -5.01
N VAL A 364 1.23 16.41 -5.52
CA VAL A 364 2.17 15.97 -6.57
C VAL A 364 1.99 16.82 -7.82
N ARG A 365 0.75 17.01 -8.29
CA ARG A 365 0.45 17.87 -9.45
C ARG A 365 0.91 19.31 -9.23
N SER A 366 0.74 19.84 -8.03
CA SER A 366 1.03 21.25 -7.72
C SER A 366 2.50 21.49 -7.34
N GLY A 367 3.40 20.52 -7.58
CA GLY A 367 4.82 20.64 -7.27
C GLY A 367 5.16 20.73 -5.78
N LYS A 368 4.24 20.31 -4.89
CA LYS A 368 4.38 20.42 -3.42
C LYS A 368 4.26 19.05 -2.71
N PRO A 369 4.95 17.98 -3.15
CA PRO A 369 4.81 16.64 -2.57
C PRO A 369 5.32 16.56 -1.12
N VAL A 370 6.12 17.53 -0.65
CA VAL A 370 6.65 17.57 0.72
C VAL A 370 5.55 17.50 1.80
N PHE A 371 4.39 18.10 1.54
CA PHE A 371 3.26 18.05 2.50
C PHE A 371 2.70 16.64 2.69
N VAL A 372 2.84 15.76 1.69
CA VAL A 372 2.46 14.35 1.83
C VAL A 372 3.38 13.65 2.83
N GLY A 373 4.69 13.90 2.74
CA GLY A 373 5.66 13.34 3.70
C GLY A 373 5.45 13.84 5.13
N ILE A 374 5.22 15.15 5.31
CA ILE A 374 4.92 15.73 6.63
C ILE A 374 3.62 15.16 7.20
N GLY A 375 2.58 14.98 6.36
CA GLY A 375 1.34 14.32 6.77
C GLY A 375 1.56 12.89 7.27
N ALA A 376 2.41 12.12 6.60
CA ALA A 376 2.76 10.78 7.02
C ALA A 376 3.53 10.76 8.37
N VAL A 377 4.39 11.74 8.63
CA VAL A 377 5.02 11.92 9.96
C VAL A 377 3.96 12.18 11.03
N TRP A 378 3.01 13.08 10.78
CA TRP A 378 1.90 13.34 11.72
C TRP A 378 1.05 12.09 11.97
N ARG A 379 0.80 11.26 10.97
CA ARG A 379 0.15 9.95 11.16
C ARG A 379 0.94 9.08 12.14
N VAL A 380 2.23 8.89 11.91
CA VAL A 380 3.07 8.01 12.74
C VAL A 380 3.13 8.54 14.17
N VAL A 381 3.39 9.83 14.36
CA VAL A 381 3.45 10.47 15.69
C VAL A 381 2.12 10.35 16.42
N SER A 382 0.99 10.60 15.74
CA SER A 382 -0.33 10.49 16.36
C SER A 382 -0.71 9.06 16.73
N ILE A 383 -0.33 8.06 15.92
CA ILE A 383 -0.51 6.64 16.26
C ILE A 383 0.28 6.28 17.52
N VAL A 384 1.56 6.65 17.58
CA VAL A 384 2.40 6.37 18.75
C VAL A 384 1.87 7.08 19.99
N ALA A 385 1.51 8.36 19.89
CA ALA A 385 0.95 9.13 21.01
C ALA A 385 -0.37 8.53 21.51
N ALA A 386 -1.30 8.19 20.60
CA ALA A 386 -2.56 7.56 20.97
C ALA A 386 -2.35 6.17 21.59
N ALA A 387 -1.41 5.38 21.06
CA ALA A 387 -1.07 4.08 21.62
C ALA A 387 -0.53 4.19 23.05
N LEU A 388 0.33 5.18 23.33
CA LEU A 388 0.85 5.45 24.68
C LEU A 388 -0.26 5.90 25.65
N LEU A 389 -1.18 6.76 25.19
CA LEU A 389 -2.30 7.25 26.02
C LEU A 389 -3.33 6.15 26.34
N LEU A 390 -3.51 5.19 25.44
CA LEU A 390 -4.44 4.07 25.60
C LEU A 390 -3.79 2.86 26.30
N GLN A 391 -2.55 2.96 26.75
CA GLN A 391 -1.92 1.89 27.53
C GLN A 391 -2.72 1.62 28.81
N GLY A 392 -3.08 0.36 29.04
CA GLY A 392 -3.88 -0.06 30.18
C GLY A 392 -5.39 0.16 30.04
N ALA A 393 -5.86 0.79 28.96
CA ALA A 393 -7.29 0.85 28.68
C ALA A 393 -7.83 -0.54 28.27
N ALA A 394 -8.98 -0.94 28.79
CA ALA A 394 -9.64 -2.21 28.48
C ALA A 394 -10.32 -2.18 27.08
N VAL A 395 -9.53 -1.93 26.04
CA VAL A 395 -9.98 -1.91 24.64
C VAL A 395 -9.65 -3.24 23.99
N GLY A 396 -10.59 -3.83 23.24
CA GLY A 396 -10.34 -5.06 22.49
C GLY A 396 -9.20 -4.90 21.49
N GLY A 397 -8.33 -5.91 21.37
CA GLY A 397 -7.07 -5.81 20.61
C GLY A 397 -7.24 -5.34 19.16
N ALA A 398 -8.06 -6.03 18.35
CA ALA A 398 -8.28 -5.61 16.95
C ALA A 398 -8.94 -4.24 16.81
N VAL A 399 -9.83 -3.88 17.75
CA VAL A 399 -10.46 -2.55 17.82
C VAL A 399 -9.41 -1.47 18.08
N LEU A 400 -8.47 -1.72 19.00
CA LEU A 400 -7.35 -0.82 19.26
C LEU A 400 -6.49 -0.63 18.00
N GLY A 401 -6.11 -1.72 17.32
CA GLY A 401 -5.26 -1.65 16.13
C GLY A 401 -5.89 -0.86 14.98
N VAL A 402 -7.13 -1.19 14.63
CA VAL A 402 -7.89 -0.48 13.58
C VAL A 402 -8.18 0.97 14.00
N GLY A 403 -8.55 1.18 15.26
CA GLY A 403 -8.82 2.52 15.81
C GLY A 403 -7.60 3.44 15.71
N LEU A 404 -6.41 2.94 16.04
CA LEU A 404 -5.15 3.68 15.90
C LEU A 404 -4.86 4.03 14.43
N ALA A 405 -5.02 3.07 13.50
CA ALA A 405 -4.82 3.33 12.08
C ALA A 405 -5.80 4.40 11.53
N VAL A 406 -7.08 4.29 11.89
CA VAL A 406 -8.12 5.26 11.53
C VAL A 406 -7.81 6.64 12.12
N PHE A 407 -7.42 6.70 13.39
CA PHE A 407 -7.04 7.95 14.04
C PHE A 407 -5.86 8.62 13.34
N GLY A 408 -4.79 7.87 13.07
CA GLY A 408 -3.62 8.38 12.37
C GLY A 408 -3.95 8.89 10.95
N LEU A 409 -4.76 8.14 10.19
CA LEU A 409 -5.22 8.57 8.86
C LEU A 409 -6.10 9.82 8.92
N ALA A 410 -6.91 9.98 9.98
CA ALA A 410 -7.72 11.17 10.19
C ALA A 410 -6.84 12.40 10.45
N ILE A 411 -5.84 12.29 11.32
CA ILE A 411 -4.89 13.38 11.60
C ILE A 411 -4.13 13.78 10.34
N GLU A 412 -3.61 12.82 9.57
CA GLU A 412 -2.96 13.08 8.29
C GLU A 412 -3.91 13.76 7.29
N GLY A 413 -5.13 13.24 7.15
CA GLY A 413 -6.15 13.80 6.26
C GLY A 413 -6.50 15.25 6.60
N LEU A 414 -6.67 15.57 7.88
CA LEU A 414 -6.92 16.92 8.37
C LEU A 414 -5.76 17.86 8.04
N PHE A 415 -4.52 17.42 8.28
CA PHE A 415 -3.32 18.16 7.93
C PHE A 415 -3.25 18.45 6.42
N LEU A 416 -3.47 17.44 5.57
CA LEU A 416 -3.43 17.59 4.11
C LEU A 416 -4.52 18.56 3.61
N VAL A 417 -5.74 18.47 4.15
CA VAL A 417 -6.83 19.40 3.83
C VAL A 417 -6.47 20.83 4.22
N TYR A 418 -5.92 21.02 5.42
CA TYR A 418 -5.51 22.32 5.93
C TYR A 418 -4.43 22.95 5.03
N GLN A 419 -3.38 22.20 4.70
CA GLN A 419 -2.31 22.67 3.83
C GLN A 419 -2.80 22.93 2.41
N ALA A 420 -3.70 22.11 1.87
CA ALA A 420 -4.24 22.33 0.54
C ALA A 420 -5.08 23.62 0.47
N ARG A 421 -5.86 23.93 1.51
CA ARG A 421 -6.65 25.18 1.59
C ARG A 421 -5.78 26.43 1.58
N ARG A 422 -4.64 26.40 2.27
CA ARG A 422 -3.70 27.54 2.34
C ARG A 422 -2.78 27.64 1.12
N GLY A 423 -2.29 26.52 0.61
CA GLY A 423 -1.23 26.51 -0.40
C GLY A 423 -1.66 26.24 -1.83
N VAL A 424 -2.67 25.38 -2.07
CA VAL A 424 -3.02 24.90 -3.42
C VAL A 424 -4.33 25.49 -3.93
N MET A 425 -5.32 25.67 -3.04
CA MET A 425 -6.61 26.23 -3.44
C MET A 425 -6.53 27.65 -4.02
N PRO A 426 -5.68 28.57 -3.53
CA PRO A 426 -5.51 29.89 -4.15
C PRO A 426 -4.99 29.78 -5.59
N GLU A 427 -4.00 28.92 -5.84
CA GLU A 427 -3.42 28.70 -7.18
C GLU A 427 -4.47 28.17 -8.16
N LEU A 428 -5.28 27.20 -7.73
CA LEU A 428 -6.38 26.66 -8.55
C LEU A 428 -7.46 27.70 -8.88
N ARG A 429 -7.69 28.67 -7.98
CA ARG A 429 -8.63 29.79 -8.22
C ARG A 429 -8.03 30.80 -9.19
N ALA A 430 -6.75 31.14 -9.05
CA ALA A 430 -6.03 31.99 -9.99
C ALA A 430 -6.02 31.37 -11.40
N GLN A 431 -5.74 30.07 -11.51
CA GLN A 431 -5.82 29.33 -12.79
C GLN A 431 -7.21 29.37 -13.42
N ARG A 432 -8.28 29.41 -12.61
CA ARG A 432 -9.65 29.59 -13.12
C ARG A 432 -9.88 31.01 -13.61
N ALA A 433 -9.44 32.02 -12.85
CA ALA A 433 -9.59 33.42 -13.25
C ALA A 433 -8.90 33.70 -14.58
N ALA A 434 -7.67 33.22 -14.75
CA ALA A 434 -6.91 33.32 -16.01
C ALA A 434 -7.60 32.60 -17.18
N ALA A 435 -8.24 31.45 -16.94
CA ALA A 435 -8.97 30.72 -17.98
C ALA A 435 -10.30 31.37 -18.37
N VAL A 436 -10.89 32.20 -17.51
CA VAL A 436 -12.18 32.89 -17.76
C VAL A 436 -11.97 34.28 -18.39
N ASN A 437 -10.83 34.93 -18.13
CA ASN A 437 -10.53 36.25 -18.69
C ASN A 437 -9.04 36.38 -19.10
N PRO A 438 -8.65 35.94 -20.31
CA PRO A 438 -7.26 35.89 -20.75
C PRO A 438 -6.61 37.28 -20.90
N GLU A 439 -7.37 38.26 -21.40
CA GLU A 439 -6.88 39.60 -21.75
C GLU A 439 -6.50 40.46 -20.52
N ALA A 440 -7.07 40.16 -19.33
CA ALA A 440 -6.74 40.86 -18.09
C ALA A 440 -5.36 40.48 -17.51
N PHE A 441 -4.75 39.38 -17.98
CA PHE A 441 -3.47 38.88 -17.46
C PHE A 441 -2.26 39.24 -18.35
N GLU A 442 -2.48 39.69 -19.59
CA GLU A 442 -1.39 40.12 -20.51
C GLU A 442 -0.96 41.58 -20.28
N GLY A 443 -1.72 42.38 -19.52
CA GLY A 443 -1.41 43.78 -19.24
C GLY A 443 -0.44 44.05 -18.08
N VAL A 444 0.18 43.03 -17.48
CA VAL A 444 1.08 43.15 -16.31
C VAL A 444 2.41 42.41 -16.51
N ALA A 445 2.80 42.16 -17.77
CA ALA A 445 4.12 41.60 -18.07
C ALA A 445 5.25 42.63 -17.86
#